data_AF-A0A166ILF7-F1
#
_entry.id   AF-A0A166ILF7-F1
#
_cell.length_a   1.000
_cell.length_b   1.000
_cell.length_c   1.000
_cell.angle_alpha   90.00
_cell.angle_beta   90.00
_cell.angle_gamma   90.00
#
_symmetry.space_group_name_H-M   'P 1'
#
loop_
_entity.id
_entity.type
_entity.pdbx_description
1 polymer ?
#
loop_
_entity_poly.entity_id
_entity_poly.type
_entity_poly.pdbx_seq_one_letter_code
_entity_poly.pdbx_strand_id
1 'polypeptide(L)'
;MEDAVLFLAFPVSVISMFCVIIYVVYDLCLKPKFLRAKLVKQGIDGPKPTLIMGNMPDIRQIKCKELASDAVPYDLTKSLSLDCCSVLLPHISQWTKQFGKTFSFALGKTQFLYIGDGELVREMSLCKSLNLGKPSYMHKERGPLLGKGLLTSSKEVWLHQRKTIAPTLYVDKVKNMFSIVLESGNTLIRSWEQLVDTEGGIADIRVDDYVKTFTSSIISNVMFGKYEAAEKLLFSKCRDLMEVSGSPTVLDGYPFNRFYPTKIHRQQWKLEKEIYWIIQDTKMKCRSESESIIQTLVDGAKHGELGSSTPQQFIVDNCKELCIVGMEVPGITAIWGLMLLALHPEWQARARAEVLEVCGGQILDAEKLGKMKVREERYLLGQNILGMVLNVNFMILSVLPPV
;
A
#
# COMPACT_ATOMS: atom_id res chain seq x y z
N MET A 1 -21.37 -43.26 -32.92
CA MET A 1 -21.06 -41.81 -32.92
C MET A 1 -20.26 -41.44 -31.67
N GLU A 2 -20.62 -41.96 -30.50
CA GLU A 2 -19.89 -41.76 -29.23
C GLU A 2 -18.45 -42.30 -29.25
N ASP A 3 -18.21 -43.48 -29.84
CA ASP A 3 -16.85 -44.06 -29.91
C ASP A 3 -15.87 -43.23 -30.76
N ALA A 4 -16.36 -42.62 -31.84
CA ALA A 4 -15.55 -41.76 -32.70
C ALA A 4 -15.20 -40.41 -32.03
N VAL A 5 -16.09 -39.89 -31.17
CA VAL A 5 -15.85 -38.68 -30.37
C VAL A 5 -14.81 -38.96 -29.29
N LEU A 6 -14.87 -40.12 -28.62
CA LEU A 6 -13.86 -40.54 -27.64
C LEU A 6 -12.49 -40.77 -28.27
N PHE A 7 -12.44 -41.36 -29.46
CA PHE A 7 -11.18 -41.63 -30.18
C PHE A 7 -10.46 -40.34 -30.62
N LEU A 8 -11.20 -39.27 -30.92
CA LEU A 8 -10.66 -37.95 -31.25
C LEU A 8 -10.39 -37.08 -30.01
N ALA A 9 -11.13 -37.27 -28.92
CA ALA A 9 -10.95 -36.52 -27.67
C ALA A 9 -9.61 -36.81 -26.99
N PHE A 10 -9.12 -38.06 -27.04
CA PHE A 10 -7.85 -38.45 -26.44
C PHE A 10 -6.63 -37.72 -27.05
N PRO A 11 -6.38 -37.74 -28.38
CA PRO A 11 -5.24 -37.03 -28.96
C PRO A 11 -5.35 -35.52 -28.78
N VAL A 12 -6.55 -34.95 -28.84
CA VAL A 12 -6.76 -33.51 -28.59
C VAL A 12 -6.40 -33.14 -27.14
N SER A 13 -6.76 -33.99 -26.17
CA SER A 13 -6.38 -33.81 -24.77
C SER A 13 -4.87 -33.90 -24.56
N VAL A 14 -4.20 -34.86 -25.19
CA VAL A 14 -2.74 -35.03 -25.11
C VAL A 14 -2.02 -33.82 -25.72
N ILE A 15 -2.46 -33.35 -26.90
CA ILE A 15 -1.91 -32.15 -27.55
C ILE A 15 -2.12 -30.92 -26.66
N SER A 16 -3.32 -30.75 -26.08
CA SER A 16 -3.62 -29.65 -25.17
C SER A 16 -2.70 -29.68 -23.94
N MET A 17 -2.52 -30.84 -23.31
CA MET A 17 -1.60 -31.01 -22.19
C MET A 17 -0.16 -30.67 -22.56
N PHE A 18 0.30 -31.10 -23.74
CA PHE A 18 1.64 -30.79 -24.22
C PHE A 18 1.84 -29.29 -24.48
N CYS A 19 0.85 -28.64 -25.10
CA CYS A 19 0.84 -27.18 -25.29
C CYS A 19 0.88 -26.42 -23.96
N VAL A 20 0.13 -26.88 -22.95
CA VAL A 20 0.16 -26.30 -21.60
C VAL A 20 1.53 -26.47 -20.96
N ILE A 21 2.15 -27.65 -21.06
CA ILE A 21 3.50 -27.90 -20.52
C ILE A 21 4.52 -26.98 -21.20
N ILE A 22 4.50 -26.88 -22.53
CA ILE A 22 5.39 -25.97 -23.28
C ILE A 22 5.19 -24.53 -22.81
N TYR A 23 3.93 -24.09 -22.70
CA TYR A 23 3.62 -22.74 -22.25
C TYR A 23 4.13 -22.47 -20.83
N VAL A 24 3.97 -23.42 -19.91
CA VAL A 24 4.45 -23.32 -18.53
C VAL A 24 5.98 -23.26 -18.49
N VAL A 25 6.68 -24.10 -19.26
CA VAL A 25 8.16 -24.07 -19.35
C VAL A 25 8.62 -22.75 -19.95
N TYR A 26 7.95 -22.26 -20.99
CA TYR A 26 8.29 -20.99 -21.60
C TYR A 26 8.10 -19.81 -20.62
N ASP A 27 6.95 -19.73 -19.95
CA ASP A 27 6.61 -18.61 -19.07
C ASP A 27 7.41 -18.62 -17.75
N LEU A 28 7.64 -19.79 -17.16
CA LEU A 28 8.37 -19.91 -15.89
C LEU A 28 9.90 -19.90 -16.07
N CYS A 29 10.43 -20.47 -17.16
CA CYS A 29 11.87 -20.70 -17.30
C CYS A 29 12.52 -19.87 -18.42
N LEU A 30 11.99 -19.94 -19.65
CA LEU A 30 12.69 -19.38 -20.82
C LEU A 30 12.55 -17.85 -20.90
N LYS A 31 11.34 -17.34 -20.72
CA LYS A 31 11.04 -15.91 -20.80
C LYS A 31 11.83 -15.08 -19.76
N PRO A 32 11.91 -15.46 -18.47
CA PRO A 32 12.74 -14.74 -17.51
C PRO A 32 14.23 -14.75 -17.89
N LYS A 33 14.75 -15.90 -18.36
CA LYS A 33 16.14 -16.01 -18.84
C LYS A 33 16.42 -15.09 -20.02
N PHE A 34 15.51 -15.01 -20.99
CA PHE A 34 15.64 -14.12 -22.14
C PHE A 34 15.66 -12.65 -21.72
N LEU A 35 14.74 -12.24 -20.84
CA LEU A 35 14.69 -10.87 -20.32
C LEU A 35 15.97 -10.51 -19.57
N ARG A 36 16.47 -11.40 -18.71
CA ARG A 36 17.74 -11.19 -18.03
C ARG A 36 18.91 -11.09 -19.01
N ALA A 37 18.99 -11.97 -20.00
CA ALA A 37 20.05 -11.93 -21.01
C ALA A 37 20.05 -10.60 -21.78
N LYS A 38 18.88 -10.02 -22.04
CA LYS A 38 18.77 -8.69 -22.65
C LYS A 38 19.32 -7.58 -21.74
N LEU A 39 19.03 -7.62 -20.44
CA LEU A 39 19.57 -6.66 -19.47
C LEU A 39 21.09 -6.78 -19.32
N VAL A 40 21.60 -8.01 -19.25
CA VAL A 40 23.04 -8.27 -19.17
C VAL A 40 23.77 -7.76 -20.42
N LYS A 41 23.19 -7.94 -21.61
CA LYS A 41 23.72 -7.35 -22.86
C LYS A 41 23.75 -5.82 -22.85
N GLN A 42 22.91 -5.18 -22.04
CA GLN A 42 22.89 -3.74 -21.84
C GLN A 42 23.83 -3.29 -20.70
N GLY A 43 24.63 -4.20 -20.13
CA GLY A 43 25.55 -3.91 -19.03
C GLY A 43 24.92 -3.95 -17.63
N ILE A 44 23.66 -4.35 -17.51
CA ILE A 44 22.96 -4.44 -16.22
C ILE A 44 23.03 -5.88 -15.71
N ASP A 45 23.91 -6.11 -14.74
CA ASP A 45 24.02 -7.40 -14.05
C ASP A 45 23.30 -7.39 -12.68
N GLY A 46 23.42 -8.49 -11.93
CA GLY A 46 22.89 -8.60 -10.57
C GLY A 46 22.96 -10.04 -10.06
N PRO A 47 22.37 -10.35 -8.90
CA PRO A 47 22.41 -11.69 -8.32
C PRO A 47 21.82 -12.74 -9.28
N LYS A 48 22.40 -13.95 -9.33
CA LYS A 48 21.95 -15.02 -10.22
C LYS A 48 20.67 -15.67 -9.67
N PRO A 49 19.53 -15.64 -10.39
CA PRO A 49 18.28 -16.20 -9.88
C PRO A 49 18.25 -17.72 -9.99
N THR A 50 17.55 -18.36 -9.05
CA THR A 50 17.10 -19.76 -9.19
C THR A 50 15.98 -19.87 -10.23
N LEU A 51 15.79 -21.07 -10.79
CA LEU A 51 14.89 -21.28 -11.92
C LEU A 51 13.42 -20.92 -11.63
N ILE A 52 12.91 -21.23 -10.44
CA ILE A 52 11.49 -21.07 -10.07
C ILE A 52 11.29 -19.93 -9.07
N MET A 53 12.13 -19.86 -8.04
CA MET A 53 11.97 -18.92 -6.93
C MET A 53 12.69 -17.59 -7.15
N GLY A 54 13.40 -17.43 -8.27
CA GLY A 54 14.23 -16.25 -8.49
C GLY A 54 15.30 -16.12 -7.41
N ASN A 55 15.42 -14.93 -6.82
CA ASN A 55 16.34 -14.61 -5.72
C ASN A 55 15.69 -14.69 -4.34
N MET A 56 14.45 -15.20 -4.22
CA MET A 56 13.79 -15.35 -2.91
C MET A 56 14.59 -16.14 -1.87
N PRO A 57 15.29 -17.25 -2.22
CA PRO A 57 16.13 -17.96 -1.26
C PRO A 57 17.26 -17.08 -0.71
N ASP A 58 17.94 -16.32 -1.59
CA ASP A 58 19.01 -15.40 -1.20
C ASP A 58 18.46 -14.31 -0.27
N ILE A 59 17.32 -13.71 -0.62
CA ILE A 59 16.66 -12.67 0.17
C ILE A 59 16.31 -13.18 1.58
N ARG A 60 15.72 -14.39 1.66
CA ARG A 60 15.38 -15.02 2.95
C ARG A 60 16.64 -15.30 3.77
N GLN A 61 17.69 -15.83 3.14
CA GLN A 61 18.95 -16.12 3.82
C GLN A 61 19.61 -14.85 4.37
N ILE A 62 19.68 -13.77 3.58
CA ILE A 62 20.25 -12.49 4.00
C ILE A 62 19.44 -11.93 5.17
N LYS A 63 18.10 -11.90 5.05
CA LYS A 63 17.22 -11.42 6.11
C LYS A 63 17.39 -12.21 7.42
N CYS A 64 17.46 -13.54 7.37
CA CYS A 64 17.68 -14.36 8.55
C CYS A 64 19.04 -14.12 9.21
N LYS A 65 20.10 -13.85 8.42
CA LYS A 65 21.43 -13.54 8.96
C LYS A 65 21.44 -12.20 9.70
N GLU A 66 20.87 -11.16 9.11
CA GLU A 66 20.80 -9.83 9.73
C GLU A 66 19.94 -9.84 11.00
N LEU A 67 18.78 -10.53 10.97
CA LEU A 67 17.94 -10.70 12.17
C LEU A 67 18.66 -11.46 13.29
N ALA A 68 19.54 -12.40 12.96
CA ALA A 68 20.33 -13.13 13.94
C ALA A 68 21.48 -12.30 14.54
N SER A 69 22.05 -11.36 13.78
CA SER A 69 23.05 -10.41 14.30
C SER A 69 22.44 -9.28 15.14
N ASP A 70 21.19 -8.90 14.87
CA ASP A 70 20.45 -7.85 15.59
C ASP A 70 19.76 -8.34 16.88
N ALA A 71 19.98 -9.59 17.31
CA ALA A 71 19.40 -10.16 18.53
C ALA A 71 19.90 -9.52 19.86
N VAL A 72 20.62 -8.40 19.78
CA VAL A 72 21.05 -7.60 20.94
C VAL A 72 19.93 -6.60 21.28
N PRO A 73 19.50 -6.48 22.55
CA PRO A 73 18.51 -5.48 22.95
C PRO A 73 18.95 -4.09 22.46
N TYR A 74 18.06 -3.38 21.77
CA TYR A 74 18.34 -2.04 21.28
C TYR A 74 18.61 -1.12 22.49
N ASP A 75 19.84 -0.63 22.57
CA ASP A 75 20.26 0.30 23.60
C ASP A 75 19.63 1.67 23.33
N LEU A 76 18.66 2.06 24.16
CA LEU A 76 17.96 3.35 24.10
C LEU A 76 18.92 4.56 24.21
N THR A 77 20.17 4.36 24.62
CA THR A 77 21.19 5.42 24.67
C THR A 77 21.92 5.65 23.34
N LYS A 78 21.78 4.75 22.35
CA LYS A 78 22.34 4.93 21.01
C LYS A 78 21.40 5.72 20.11
N SER A 79 21.99 6.64 19.32
CA SER A 79 21.30 7.38 18.28
C SER A 79 20.58 6.42 17.32
N LEU A 80 19.27 6.63 17.13
CA LEU A 80 18.45 5.84 16.21
C LEU A 80 18.96 6.02 14.78
N SER A 81 19.60 4.98 14.24
CA SER A 81 19.91 4.93 12.82
C SER A 81 18.61 4.75 12.04
N LEU A 82 18.09 5.84 11.48
CA LEU A 82 16.94 5.86 10.57
C LEU A 82 17.24 5.21 9.20
N ASP A 83 18.32 4.44 9.08
CA ASP A 83 18.62 3.63 7.90
C ASP A 83 17.72 2.39 7.84
N CYS A 84 16.42 2.63 7.78
CA CYS A 84 15.43 1.56 7.76
C CYS A 84 15.43 0.81 6.44
N CYS A 85 16.01 1.38 5.37
CA CYS A 85 16.18 0.67 4.12
C CYS A 85 17.16 -0.50 4.27
N SER A 86 18.27 -0.35 4.99
CA SER A 86 19.20 -1.47 5.22
C SER A 86 18.61 -2.51 6.17
N VAL A 87 17.84 -2.09 7.17
CA VAL A 87 17.16 -3.01 8.10
C VAL A 87 16.04 -3.80 7.41
N LEU A 88 15.20 -3.13 6.61
CA LEU A 88 14.03 -3.75 5.98
C LEU A 88 14.38 -4.45 4.66
N LEU A 89 15.33 -3.91 3.90
CA LEU A 89 15.82 -4.42 2.61
C LEU A 89 17.33 -4.69 2.65
N PRO A 90 17.83 -5.57 3.54
CA PRO A 90 19.27 -5.80 3.67
C PRO A 90 19.89 -6.36 2.38
N HIS A 91 19.12 -7.15 1.63
CA HIS A 91 19.52 -7.67 0.33
C HIS A 91 19.76 -6.56 -0.70
N ILE A 92 18.96 -5.48 -0.70
CA ILE A 92 19.18 -4.35 -1.60
C ILE A 92 20.47 -3.64 -1.20
N SER A 93 20.69 -3.36 0.08
CA SER A 93 21.94 -2.73 0.56
C SER A 93 23.17 -3.56 0.17
N GLN A 94 23.12 -4.89 0.37
CA GLN A 94 24.19 -5.79 -0.02
C GLN A 94 24.43 -5.81 -1.54
N TRP A 95 23.37 -5.91 -2.34
CA TRP A 95 23.50 -5.94 -3.79
C TRP A 95 23.91 -4.59 -4.38
N THR A 96 23.51 -3.47 -3.78
CA THR A 96 24.00 -2.14 -4.17
C THR A 96 25.50 -2.03 -3.98
N LYS A 97 26.06 -2.59 -2.90
CA LYS A 97 27.51 -2.64 -2.67
C LYS A 97 28.24 -3.53 -3.68
N GLN A 98 27.61 -4.61 -4.14
CA GLN A 98 28.23 -5.59 -5.04
C GLN A 98 28.11 -5.24 -6.53
N PHE A 99 26.94 -4.75 -6.95
CA PHE A 99 26.58 -4.54 -8.35
C PHE A 99 26.41 -3.06 -8.71
N GLY A 100 26.54 -2.15 -7.73
CA GLY A 100 26.37 -0.71 -7.92
C GLY A 100 24.92 -0.25 -7.78
N LYS A 101 24.65 0.99 -8.19
CA LYS A 101 23.34 1.65 -8.00
C LYS A 101 22.24 1.14 -8.94
N THR A 102 22.59 0.38 -9.96
CA THR A 102 21.63 -0.17 -10.94
C THR A 102 21.93 -1.64 -11.15
N PHE A 103 20.99 -2.51 -10.78
CA PHE A 103 21.16 -3.96 -10.92
C PHE A 103 19.81 -4.65 -11.13
N SER A 104 19.84 -5.90 -11.59
CA SER A 104 18.63 -6.67 -11.84
C SER A 104 18.56 -7.96 -11.02
N PHE A 105 17.38 -8.27 -10.51
CA PHE A 105 17.11 -9.48 -9.72
C PHE A 105 15.73 -10.05 -10.10
N ALA A 106 15.39 -11.25 -9.64
CA ALA A 106 14.09 -11.86 -9.93
C ALA A 106 13.33 -12.22 -8.65
N LEU A 107 12.02 -12.01 -8.64
CA LEU A 107 11.11 -12.54 -7.62
C LEU A 107 10.15 -13.51 -8.30
N GLY A 108 10.32 -14.81 -8.00
CA GLY A 108 9.70 -15.87 -8.78
C GLY A 108 10.10 -15.77 -10.26
N LYS A 109 9.10 -15.68 -11.14
CA LYS A 109 9.30 -15.52 -12.59
C LYS A 109 9.43 -14.07 -13.07
N THR A 110 9.22 -13.09 -12.20
CA THR A 110 9.21 -11.67 -12.58
C THR A 110 10.61 -11.08 -12.43
N GLN A 111 11.14 -10.47 -13.50
CA GLN A 111 12.41 -9.75 -13.47
C GLN A 111 12.19 -8.31 -12.97
N PHE A 112 13.00 -7.89 -12.00
CA PHE A 112 13.02 -6.55 -11.45
C PHE A 112 14.31 -5.84 -11.83
N LEU A 113 14.20 -4.54 -12.10
CA LEU A 113 15.31 -3.62 -12.29
C LEU A 113 15.31 -2.66 -11.10
N TYR A 114 16.35 -2.70 -10.29
CA TYR A 114 16.57 -1.74 -9.22
C TYR A 114 17.37 -0.56 -9.78
N ILE A 115 16.93 0.66 -9.46
CA ILE A 115 17.59 1.91 -9.83
C ILE A 115 17.64 2.77 -8.57
N GLY A 116 18.84 2.91 -8.02
CA GLY A 116 19.18 3.80 -6.91
C GLY A 116 19.95 5.04 -7.36
N ASP A 117 20.12 5.24 -8.68
CA ASP A 117 20.70 6.47 -9.22
C ASP A 117 19.67 7.60 -9.22
N GLY A 118 20.01 8.72 -8.57
CA GLY A 118 19.06 9.83 -8.35
C GLY A 118 18.61 10.52 -9.63
N GLU A 119 19.47 10.60 -10.65
CA GLU A 119 19.12 11.24 -11.92
C GLU A 119 18.15 10.37 -12.72
N LEU A 120 18.42 9.07 -12.79
CA LEU A 120 17.53 8.12 -13.46
C LEU A 120 16.18 7.98 -12.75
N VAL A 121 16.16 7.94 -11.40
CA VAL A 121 14.91 7.95 -10.63
C VAL A 121 14.10 9.20 -10.92
N ARG A 122 14.75 10.38 -10.98
CA ARG A 122 14.09 11.63 -11.35
C ARG A 122 13.53 11.58 -12.77
N GLU A 123 14.30 11.11 -13.74
CA GLU A 123 13.86 10.98 -15.13
C GLU A 123 12.65 10.05 -15.26
N MET A 124 12.70 8.87 -14.63
CA MET A 124 11.58 7.93 -14.61
C MET A 124 10.34 8.52 -13.92
N SER A 125 10.52 9.25 -12.83
CA SER A 125 9.41 9.89 -12.09
C SER A 125 8.75 11.01 -12.88
N LEU A 126 9.50 11.70 -13.74
CA LEU A 126 8.99 12.75 -14.62
C LEU A 126 8.39 12.20 -15.93
N CYS A 127 8.59 10.92 -16.23
CA CYS A 127 8.06 10.30 -17.44
C CYS A 127 6.53 10.29 -17.43
N LYS A 128 5.92 11.04 -18.35
CA LYS A 128 4.45 11.12 -18.51
C LYS A 128 3.88 10.03 -19.43
N SER A 129 4.72 9.13 -19.92
CA SER A 129 4.28 8.09 -20.86
C SER A 129 3.38 7.08 -20.16
N LEU A 130 2.18 6.85 -20.73
CA LEU A 130 1.28 5.79 -20.28
C LEU A 130 1.85 4.37 -20.54
N ASN A 131 2.95 4.26 -21.29
CA ASN A 131 3.61 2.98 -21.58
C ASN A 131 4.36 2.42 -20.37
N LEU A 132 4.83 3.27 -19.45
CA LEU A 132 5.37 2.87 -18.15
C LEU A 132 4.24 2.66 -17.13
N GLY A 133 3.24 1.87 -17.53
CA GLY A 133 2.10 1.52 -16.69
C GLY A 133 2.49 0.70 -15.46
N LYS A 134 1.53 0.45 -14.58
CA LYS A 134 1.72 -0.42 -13.41
C LYS A 134 2.02 -1.85 -13.87
N PRO A 135 2.97 -2.54 -13.22
CA PRO A 135 3.25 -3.93 -13.54
C PRO A 135 2.02 -4.81 -13.39
N SER A 136 1.86 -5.80 -14.29
CA SER A 136 0.69 -6.68 -14.27
C SER A 136 0.52 -7.49 -12.97
N TYR A 137 1.61 -7.71 -12.22
CA TYR A 137 1.54 -8.36 -10.91
C TYR A 137 0.80 -7.51 -9.87
N MET A 138 0.78 -6.17 -10.00
CA MET A 138 0.06 -5.30 -9.06
C MET A 138 -1.44 -5.62 -9.11
N HIS A 139 -2.04 -5.61 -10.29
CA HIS A 139 -3.43 -6.00 -10.46
C HIS A 139 -3.67 -7.50 -10.15
N LYS A 140 -2.75 -8.39 -10.54
CA LYS A 140 -2.97 -9.83 -10.35
C LYS A 140 -2.85 -10.24 -8.89
N GLU A 141 -1.78 -9.87 -8.21
CA GLU A 141 -1.50 -10.31 -6.83
C GLU A 141 -2.19 -9.42 -5.80
N ARG A 142 -2.37 -8.12 -6.08
CA ARG A 142 -3.12 -7.20 -5.19
C ARG A 142 -4.58 -7.03 -5.55
N GLY A 143 -5.06 -7.69 -6.61
CA GLY A 143 -6.46 -7.64 -7.02
C GLY A 143 -7.45 -7.92 -5.88
N PRO A 144 -7.24 -8.94 -5.03
CA PRO A 144 -8.07 -9.18 -3.84
C PRO A 144 -8.19 -7.93 -2.94
N LEU A 145 -7.04 -7.33 -2.62
CA LEU A 145 -6.95 -6.20 -1.69
C LEU A 145 -7.41 -4.87 -2.30
N LEU A 146 -6.90 -4.51 -3.48
CA LEU A 146 -7.02 -3.18 -4.09
C LEU A 146 -7.96 -3.16 -5.31
N GLY A 147 -8.37 -4.33 -5.81
CA GLY A 147 -9.21 -4.41 -7.02
C GLY A 147 -8.53 -3.81 -8.24
N LYS A 148 -9.34 -3.26 -9.15
CA LYS A 148 -8.92 -2.42 -10.28
C LYS A 148 -8.99 -0.93 -9.93
N GLY A 149 -8.49 -0.54 -8.76
CA GLY A 149 -8.40 0.85 -8.34
C GLY A 149 -7.22 1.61 -8.96
N LEU A 150 -6.97 2.81 -8.45
CA LEU A 150 -5.99 3.77 -8.96
C LEU A 150 -4.53 3.27 -8.86
N LEU A 151 -4.20 2.45 -7.87
CA LEU A 151 -2.84 1.92 -7.66
C LEU A 151 -2.51 0.73 -8.55
N THR A 152 -3.52 0.02 -9.04
CA THR A 152 -3.37 -1.22 -9.84
C THR A 152 -3.70 -1.02 -11.32
N SER A 153 -4.48 0.01 -11.66
CA SER A 153 -4.84 0.34 -13.04
C SER A 153 -3.72 1.02 -13.81
N SER A 154 -3.79 0.98 -15.14
CA SER A 154 -2.81 1.61 -16.04
C SER A 154 -3.48 2.30 -17.21
N LYS A 155 -2.72 3.14 -17.91
CA LYS A 155 -3.10 3.80 -19.16
C LYS A 155 -4.38 4.65 -19.02
N GLU A 156 -5.32 4.51 -19.94
CA GLU A 156 -6.53 5.32 -20.06
C GLU A 156 -7.46 5.14 -18.86
N VAL A 157 -7.60 3.91 -18.35
CA VAL A 157 -8.39 3.61 -17.14
C VAL A 157 -7.82 4.34 -15.93
N TRP A 158 -6.50 4.27 -15.73
CA TRP A 158 -5.84 5.00 -14.65
C TRP A 158 -5.98 6.51 -14.80
N LEU A 159 -5.84 7.03 -16.03
CA LEU A 159 -5.99 8.45 -16.31
C LEU A 159 -7.40 8.93 -15.97
N HIS A 160 -8.42 8.15 -16.32
CA HIS A 160 -9.82 8.43 -15.99
C HIS A 160 -10.07 8.44 -14.48
N GLN A 161 -9.60 7.40 -13.76
CA GLN A 161 -9.69 7.33 -12.30
C GLN A 161 -9.01 8.54 -11.63
N ARG A 162 -7.80 8.89 -12.08
CA ARG A 162 -7.06 10.04 -11.54
C ARG A 162 -7.79 11.35 -11.79
N LYS A 163 -8.31 11.56 -13.00
CA LYS A 163 -9.08 12.78 -13.34
C LYS A 163 -10.38 12.88 -12.57
N THR A 164 -11.01 11.74 -12.26
CA THR A 164 -12.24 11.68 -11.47
C THR A 164 -11.98 12.07 -10.00
N ILE A 165 -10.91 11.53 -9.40
CA ILE A 165 -10.64 11.71 -7.97
C ILE A 165 -9.90 13.02 -7.67
N ALA A 166 -8.95 13.45 -8.53
CA ALA A 166 -8.08 14.58 -8.21
C ALA A 166 -8.80 15.89 -7.80
N PRO A 167 -9.93 16.29 -8.41
CA PRO A 167 -10.64 17.51 -8.03
C PRO A 167 -11.15 17.52 -6.59
N THR A 168 -11.46 16.36 -6.00
CA THR A 168 -11.91 16.29 -4.59
C THR A 168 -10.78 16.55 -3.60
N LEU A 169 -9.53 16.52 -4.07
CA LEU A 169 -8.31 16.73 -3.27
C LEU A 169 -7.62 18.05 -3.59
N TYR A 170 -8.30 18.98 -4.28
CA TYR A 170 -7.78 20.33 -4.51
C TYR A 170 -7.77 21.15 -3.22
N VAL A 171 -6.91 22.19 -3.18
CA VAL A 171 -6.60 22.95 -1.96
C VAL A 171 -7.85 23.55 -1.32
N ASP A 172 -8.79 24.04 -2.12
CA ASP A 172 -10.09 24.56 -1.68
C ASP A 172 -10.93 23.47 -0.99
N LYS A 173 -11.00 22.27 -1.58
CA LYS A 173 -11.72 21.13 -0.99
C LYS A 173 -11.04 20.60 0.28
N VAL A 174 -9.71 20.52 0.29
CA VAL A 174 -8.94 20.09 1.47
C VAL A 174 -9.10 21.07 2.64
N LYS A 175 -9.19 22.38 2.39
CA LYS A 175 -9.49 23.37 3.45
C LYS A 175 -10.84 23.09 4.12
N ASN A 176 -11.85 22.66 3.36
CA ASN A 176 -13.15 22.30 3.92
C ASN A 176 -13.09 21.00 4.76
N MET A 177 -12.14 20.10 4.48
CA MET A 177 -11.92 18.89 5.28
C MET A 177 -11.21 19.16 6.62
N PHE A 178 -10.70 20.37 6.84
CA PHE A 178 -9.93 20.68 8.05
C PHE A 178 -10.78 20.57 9.33
N SER A 179 -12.06 20.94 9.26
CA SER A 179 -13.00 20.79 10.39
C SER A 179 -13.16 19.32 10.81
N ILE A 180 -13.25 18.41 9.84
CA ILE A 180 -13.34 16.95 10.08
C ILE A 180 -12.10 16.45 10.82
N VAL A 181 -10.91 16.89 10.41
CA VAL A 181 -9.64 16.53 11.04
C VAL A 181 -9.59 17.05 12.48
N LEU A 182 -10.01 18.30 12.69
CA LEU A 182 -10.02 18.92 14.01
C LEU A 182 -11.00 18.22 14.97
N GLU A 183 -12.21 17.91 14.51
CA GLU A 183 -13.22 17.20 15.30
C GLU A 183 -12.76 15.79 15.68
N SER A 184 -12.21 15.06 14.71
CA SER A 184 -11.63 13.72 14.94
C SER A 184 -10.45 13.80 15.92
N GLY A 185 -9.62 14.84 15.81
CA GLY A 185 -8.46 15.06 16.67
C GLY A 185 -8.86 15.37 18.11
N ASN A 186 -9.87 16.22 18.30
CA ASN A 186 -10.42 16.51 19.62
C ASN A 186 -11.03 15.27 20.27
N THR A 187 -11.68 14.41 19.49
CA THR A 187 -12.20 13.12 20.00
C THR A 187 -11.08 12.21 20.48
N LEU A 188 -9.99 12.12 19.70
CA LEU A 188 -8.79 11.37 20.09
C LEU A 188 -8.18 11.93 21.38
N ILE A 189 -7.94 13.24 21.46
CA ILE A 189 -7.34 13.89 22.63
C ILE A 189 -8.19 13.67 23.87
N ARG A 190 -9.51 13.88 23.80
CA ARG A 190 -10.42 13.61 24.92
C ARG A 190 -10.35 12.18 25.43
N SER A 191 -10.20 11.21 24.51
CA SER A 191 -10.06 9.80 24.91
C SER A 191 -8.76 9.53 25.68
N TRP A 192 -7.67 10.23 25.34
CA TRP A 192 -6.40 10.13 26.06
C TRP A 192 -6.43 10.90 27.38
N GLU A 193 -7.00 12.10 27.42
CA GLU A 193 -7.19 12.87 28.65
C GLU A 193 -7.97 12.07 29.70
N GLN A 194 -9.06 11.41 29.29
CA GLN A 194 -9.85 10.55 30.17
C GLN A 194 -9.02 9.39 30.75
N LEU A 195 -8.19 8.74 29.95
CA LEU A 195 -7.30 7.67 30.43
C LEU A 195 -6.29 8.19 31.43
N VAL A 196 -5.64 9.31 31.11
CA VAL A 196 -4.65 9.98 31.96
C VAL A 196 -5.28 10.38 33.30
N ASP A 197 -6.48 10.93 33.28
CA ASP A 197 -7.22 11.31 34.49
C ASP A 197 -7.55 10.07 35.34
N THR A 198 -7.97 8.96 34.72
CA THR A 198 -8.29 7.72 35.44
C THR A 198 -7.06 7.04 36.06
N GLU A 199 -5.88 7.21 35.46
CA GLU A 199 -4.62 6.60 35.94
C GLU A 199 -3.81 7.53 36.87
N GLY A 200 -4.38 8.68 37.28
CA GLY A 200 -3.77 9.57 38.26
C GLY A 200 -2.73 10.54 37.68
N GLY A 201 -2.89 10.92 36.41
CA GLY A 201 -2.13 11.98 35.74
C GLY A 201 -1.02 11.50 34.81
N ILE A 202 -0.73 10.20 34.78
CA ILE A 202 0.21 9.57 33.83
C ILE A 202 -0.42 8.24 33.40
N ALA A 203 -0.46 7.97 32.09
CA ALA A 203 -0.97 6.72 31.54
C ALA A 203 -0.05 6.14 30.46
N ASP A 204 0.01 4.81 30.38
CA ASP A 204 0.67 4.09 29.28
C ASP A 204 -0.36 3.75 28.20
N ILE A 205 -0.21 4.35 27.01
CA ILE A 205 -1.22 4.29 25.95
C ILE A 205 -0.65 3.58 24.72
N ARG A 206 -1.25 2.43 24.37
CA ARG A 206 -1.01 1.79 23.07
C ARG A 206 -1.73 2.58 21.95
N VAL A 207 -0.97 3.42 21.24
CA VAL A 207 -1.52 4.39 20.28
C VAL A 207 -2.12 3.78 19.01
N ASP A 208 -1.77 2.55 18.63
CA ASP A 208 -2.16 1.94 17.35
C ASP A 208 -3.66 1.99 17.07
N ASP A 209 -4.48 1.49 18.00
CA ASP A 209 -5.93 1.37 17.79
C ASP A 209 -6.62 2.74 17.79
N TYR A 210 -6.10 3.67 18.59
CA TYR A 210 -6.56 5.05 18.66
C TYR A 210 -6.26 5.80 17.35
N VAL A 211 -5.04 5.70 16.84
CA VAL A 211 -4.64 6.35 15.59
C VAL A 211 -5.35 5.74 14.38
N LYS A 212 -5.54 4.42 14.36
CA LYS A 212 -6.34 3.74 13.33
C LYS A 212 -7.80 4.23 13.34
N THR A 213 -8.38 4.38 14.52
CA THR A 213 -9.75 4.90 14.67
C THR A 213 -9.85 6.36 14.23
N PHE A 214 -8.87 7.19 14.62
CA PHE A 214 -8.77 8.59 14.22
C PHE A 214 -8.70 8.75 12.70
N THR A 215 -7.82 7.98 12.04
CA THR A 215 -7.66 8.05 10.59
C THR A 215 -8.84 7.45 9.83
N SER A 216 -9.42 6.33 10.31
CA SER A 216 -10.69 5.79 9.79
C SER A 216 -11.81 6.81 9.85
N SER A 217 -11.92 7.55 10.96
CA SER A 217 -12.97 8.56 11.12
C SER A 217 -12.81 9.71 10.12
N ILE A 218 -11.60 10.21 9.92
CA ILE A 218 -11.31 11.27 8.94
C ILE A 218 -11.66 10.79 7.53
N ILE A 219 -11.10 9.67 7.09
CA ILE A 219 -11.33 9.20 5.71
C ILE A 219 -12.79 8.81 5.50
N SER A 220 -13.49 8.32 6.51
CA SER A 220 -14.92 8.04 6.42
C SER A 220 -15.74 9.30 6.15
N ASN A 221 -15.53 10.35 6.94
CA ASN A 221 -16.24 11.61 6.77
C ASN A 221 -15.91 12.25 5.42
N VAL A 222 -14.67 12.13 4.95
CA VAL A 222 -14.26 12.61 3.61
C VAL A 222 -14.90 11.77 2.48
N MET A 223 -14.95 10.45 2.64
CA MET A 223 -15.47 9.53 1.61
C MET A 223 -16.99 9.53 1.52
N PHE A 224 -17.66 9.59 2.67
CA PHE A 224 -19.09 9.29 2.83
C PHE A 224 -19.89 10.40 3.52
N GLY A 225 -19.24 11.45 4.02
CA GLY A 225 -19.88 12.55 4.78
C GLY A 225 -20.17 12.24 6.25
N LYS A 226 -19.95 10.99 6.69
CA LYS A 226 -20.27 10.51 8.04
C LYS A 226 -19.35 9.38 8.49
N TYR A 227 -19.36 9.09 9.80
CA TYR A 227 -18.68 7.96 10.40
C TYR A 227 -19.57 7.21 11.40
N GLU A 228 -20.43 6.33 10.88
CA GLU A 228 -21.41 5.57 11.66
C GLU A 228 -21.07 4.07 11.72
N ALA A 229 -22.05 3.24 12.09
CA ALA A 229 -21.85 1.80 12.26
C ALA A 229 -21.43 1.09 10.97
N ALA A 230 -22.00 1.48 9.82
CA ALA A 230 -21.72 0.83 8.53
C ALA A 230 -20.29 1.11 8.06
N GLU A 231 -19.83 2.35 8.18
CA GLU A 231 -18.48 2.75 7.79
C GLU A 231 -17.45 2.17 8.77
N LYS A 232 -17.71 2.20 10.08
CA LYS A 232 -16.86 1.50 11.07
C LYS A 232 -16.68 0.02 10.72
N LEU A 233 -17.77 -0.65 10.32
CA LEU A 233 -17.71 -2.03 9.86
C LEU A 233 -16.88 -2.17 8.58
N LEU A 234 -17.03 -1.27 7.60
CA LEU A 234 -16.22 -1.24 6.39
C LEU A 234 -14.72 -1.18 6.71
N PHE A 235 -14.28 -0.23 7.53
CA PHE A 235 -12.85 -0.09 7.88
C PHE A 235 -12.32 -1.30 8.63
N SER A 236 -13.11 -1.89 9.53
CA SER A 236 -12.76 -3.14 10.19
C SER A 236 -12.54 -4.26 9.18
N LYS A 237 -13.45 -4.44 8.22
CA LYS A 237 -13.35 -5.48 7.19
C LYS A 237 -12.18 -5.24 6.23
N CYS A 238 -11.88 -3.99 5.91
CA CYS A 238 -10.69 -3.62 5.15
C CYS A 238 -9.41 -4.03 5.89
N ARG A 239 -9.34 -3.87 7.22
CA ARG A 239 -8.21 -4.33 8.04
C ARG A 239 -8.08 -5.85 8.03
N ASP A 240 -9.18 -6.56 8.27
CA ASP A 240 -9.19 -8.03 8.17
C ASP A 240 -8.69 -8.48 6.78
N LEU A 241 -9.11 -7.79 5.71
CA LEU A 241 -8.68 -8.11 4.36
C LEU A 241 -7.19 -7.86 4.15
N MET A 242 -6.63 -6.79 4.71
CA MET A 242 -5.19 -6.51 4.66
C MET A 242 -4.37 -7.60 5.34
N GLU A 243 -4.78 -8.01 6.55
CA GLU A 243 -4.09 -9.05 7.32
C GLU A 243 -4.05 -10.38 6.56
N VAL A 244 -5.20 -10.79 6.01
CA VAL A 244 -5.28 -12.03 5.24
C VAL A 244 -4.59 -11.89 3.86
N SER A 245 -4.43 -10.68 3.33
CA SER A 245 -3.74 -10.40 2.05
C SER A 245 -2.21 -10.45 2.13
N GLY A 246 -1.62 -10.67 3.31
CA GLY A 246 -0.18 -10.91 3.49
C GLY A 246 0.31 -12.31 3.08
N SER A 247 -0.57 -13.18 2.56
CA SER A 247 -0.23 -14.56 2.21
C SER A 247 0.76 -14.69 1.04
N PRO A 248 1.56 -15.79 0.97
CA PRO A 248 2.54 -16.00 -0.10
C PRO A 248 1.96 -15.89 -1.52
N THR A 249 2.62 -15.11 -2.37
CA THR A 249 2.21 -14.75 -3.73
C THR A 249 3.09 -15.42 -4.80
N VAL A 250 2.79 -15.17 -6.08
CA VAL A 250 3.66 -15.63 -7.19
C VAL A 250 5.06 -15.00 -7.10
N LEU A 251 5.18 -13.78 -6.54
CA LEU A 251 6.46 -13.12 -6.33
C LEU A 251 7.33 -13.89 -5.33
N ASP A 252 6.71 -14.61 -4.39
CA ASP A 252 7.41 -15.43 -3.40
C ASP A 252 7.90 -16.78 -3.96
N GLY A 253 7.70 -17.03 -5.25
CA GLY A 253 8.09 -18.27 -5.92
C GLY A 253 7.05 -19.38 -5.87
N TYR A 254 5.79 -19.07 -5.53
CA TYR A 254 4.68 -20.02 -5.50
C TYR A 254 3.68 -19.79 -6.66
N PRO A 255 4.00 -20.24 -7.90
CA PRO A 255 3.28 -19.84 -9.12
C PRO A 255 1.80 -20.27 -9.16
N PHE A 256 1.42 -21.30 -8.40
CA PHE A 256 0.08 -21.87 -8.43
C PHE A 256 -0.76 -21.61 -7.18
N ASN A 257 -0.20 -20.98 -6.13
CA ASN A 257 -0.88 -20.84 -4.84
C ASN A 257 -2.28 -20.23 -5.00
N ARG A 258 -2.38 -19.16 -5.80
CA ARG A 258 -3.63 -18.45 -6.12
C ARG A 258 -4.78 -19.33 -6.62
N PHE A 259 -4.49 -20.45 -7.27
CA PHE A 259 -5.52 -21.33 -7.84
C PHE A 259 -6.06 -22.37 -6.84
N TYR A 260 -5.39 -22.56 -5.70
CA TYR A 260 -5.82 -23.52 -4.69
C TYR A 260 -6.79 -22.86 -3.70
N PRO A 261 -7.97 -23.45 -3.43
CA PRO A 261 -8.96 -22.89 -2.50
C PRO A 261 -8.55 -23.14 -1.03
N THR A 262 -7.49 -22.46 -0.59
CA THR A 262 -6.99 -22.49 0.80
C THR A 262 -7.98 -21.79 1.75
N LYS A 263 -7.84 -22.03 3.07
CA LYS A 263 -8.64 -21.33 4.09
C LYS A 263 -8.49 -19.81 3.96
N ILE A 264 -7.27 -19.34 3.67
CA ILE A 264 -6.93 -17.94 3.45
C ILE A 264 -7.69 -17.38 2.25
N HIS A 265 -7.65 -18.04 1.08
CA HIS A 265 -8.36 -17.54 -0.12
C HIS A 265 -9.88 -17.52 0.06
N ARG A 266 -10.45 -18.49 0.79
CA ARG A 266 -11.88 -18.48 1.13
C ARG A 266 -12.23 -17.29 2.03
N GLN A 267 -11.37 -16.98 3.00
CA GLN A 267 -11.56 -15.85 3.90
C GLN A 267 -11.43 -14.51 3.17
N GLN A 268 -10.42 -14.35 2.29
CA GLN A 268 -10.28 -13.18 1.43
C GLN A 268 -11.55 -12.97 0.59
N TRP A 269 -12.03 -14.03 -0.07
CA TRP A 269 -13.23 -13.91 -0.92
C TRP A 269 -14.49 -13.56 -0.12
N LYS A 270 -14.62 -14.08 1.11
CA LYS A 270 -15.70 -13.70 2.02
C LYS A 270 -15.62 -12.21 2.38
N LEU A 271 -14.45 -11.73 2.78
CA LEU A 271 -14.22 -10.32 3.14
C LEU A 271 -14.46 -9.37 1.97
N GLU A 272 -14.00 -9.72 0.76
CA GLU A 272 -14.26 -8.96 -0.45
C GLU A 272 -15.76 -8.83 -0.74
N LYS A 273 -16.53 -9.91 -0.58
CA LYS A 273 -18.00 -9.87 -0.74
C LYS A 273 -18.65 -8.99 0.32
N GLU A 274 -18.25 -9.11 1.58
CA GLU A 274 -18.79 -8.28 2.67
C GLU A 274 -18.51 -6.79 2.41
N ILE A 275 -17.27 -6.44 2.05
CA ILE A 275 -16.87 -5.06 1.68
C ILE A 275 -17.69 -4.57 0.49
N TYR A 276 -17.85 -5.38 -0.56
CA TYR A 276 -18.65 -5.04 -1.72
C TYR A 276 -20.08 -4.65 -1.32
N TRP A 277 -20.74 -5.45 -0.49
CA TRP A 277 -22.11 -5.18 -0.05
C TRP A 277 -22.23 -3.95 0.85
N ILE A 278 -21.28 -3.75 1.76
CA ILE A 278 -21.26 -2.56 2.62
C ILE A 278 -21.11 -1.30 1.76
N ILE A 279 -20.17 -1.25 0.82
CA ILE A 279 -19.98 -0.09 -0.06
C ILE A 279 -21.23 0.19 -0.89
N GLN A 280 -21.91 -0.85 -1.39
CA GLN A 280 -23.14 -0.70 -2.15
C GLN A 280 -24.29 -0.15 -1.31
N ASP A 281 -24.41 -0.57 -0.05
CA ASP A 281 -25.40 -0.03 0.90
C ASP A 281 -25.09 1.44 1.26
N THR A 282 -23.83 1.75 1.61
CA THR A 282 -23.39 3.12 1.91
C THR A 282 -23.63 4.06 0.72
N LYS A 283 -23.31 3.62 -0.50
CA LYS A 283 -23.60 4.37 -1.73
C LYS A 283 -25.08 4.73 -1.86
N MET A 284 -25.99 3.81 -1.55
CA MET A 284 -27.42 4.06 -1.67
C MET A 284 -27.90 5.10 -0.66
N LYS A 285 -27.30 5.12 0.53
CA LYS A 285 -27.61 6.05 1.61
C LYS A 285 -27.01 7.45 1.39
N CYS A 286 -25.88 7.57 0.69
CA CYS A 286 -25.21 8.86 0.42
C CYS A 286 -25.81 9.67 -0.76
N ARG A 287 -26.91 9.23 -1.38
CA ARG A 287 -27.50 9.90 -2.57
C ARG A 287 -27.92 11.36 -2.35
N SER A 288 -28.01 11.83 -1.12
CA SER A 288 -28.44 13.19 -0.76
C SER A 288 -27.30 14.15 -0.39
N GLU A 289 -26.05 13.69 -0.30
CA GLU A 289 -24.91 14.50 0.14
C GLU A 289 -23.99 14.82 -1.06
N SER A 290 -24.12 16.04 -1.60
CA SER A 290 -23.50 16.47 -2.87
C SER A 290 -21.98 16.61 -2.85
N GLU A 291 -21.32 16.49 -1.69
CA GLU A 291 -19.87 16.73 -1.56
C GLU A 291 -19.01 15.49 -1.25
N SER A 292 -19.60 14.29 -1.17
CA SER A 292 -18.86 13.07 -0.84
C SER A 292 -18.04 12.50 -2.01
N ILE A 293 -16.88 11.90 -1.73
CA ILE A 293 -16.04 11.28 -2.78
C ILE A 293 -16.75 10.08 -3.43
N ILE A 294 -17.55 9.31 -2.68
CA ILE A 294 -18.30 8.19 -3.25
C ILE A 294 -19.26 8.66 -4.37
N GLN A 295 -19.87 9.84 -4.22
CA GLN A 295 -20.73 10.39 -5.27
C GLN A 295 -19.92 10.80 -6.51
N THR A 296 -18.73 11.36 -6.32
CA THR A 296 -17.79 11.64 -7.43
C THR A 296 -17.41 10.36 -8.19
N LEU A 297 -17.20 9.25 -7.49
CA LEU A 297 -16.94 7.95 -8.12
C LEU A 297 -18.16 7.42 -8.89
N VAL A 298 -19.38 7.63 -8.37
CA VAL A 298 -20.63 7.27 -9.05
C VAL A 298 -20.77 8.05 -10.36
N ASP A 299 -20.46 9.35 -10.36
CA ASP A 299 -20.56 10.18 -11.56
C ASP A 299 -19.45 9.85 -12.57
N GLY A 300 -18.22 9.62 -12.09
CA GLY A 300 -17.11 9.15 -12.93
C GLY A 300 -17.36 7.79 -13.58
N ALA A 301 -18.23 6.95 -13.00
CA ALA A 301 -18.59 5.64 -13.56
C ALA A 301 -19.60 5.72 -14.72
N LYS A 302 -20.28 6.85 -14.93
CA LYS A 302 -21.34 6.98 -15.96
C LYS A 302 -20.80 7.19 -17.39
N HIS A 303 -19.70 7.93 -17.54
CA HIS A 303 -19.23 8.44 -18.83
C HIS A 303 -17.72 8.23 -19.08
N GLY A 304 -17.11 7.34 -18.32
CA GLY A 304 -15.66 7.15 -18.27
C GLY A 304 -15.11 5.94 -19.03
N GLU A 305 -13.79 5.94 -19.23
CA GLU A 305 -13.05 4.73 -19.63
C GLU A 305 -12.90 3.80 -18.41
N LEU A 306 -13.57 2.65 -18.45
CA LEU A 306 -13.60 1.68 -17.34
C LEU A 306 -12.78 0.42 -17.65
N GLY A 307 -12.29 0.28 -18.89
CA GLY A 307 -11.64 -0.92 -19.38
C GLY A 307 -12.55 -2.13 -19.28
N SER A 308 -12.12 -3.15 -18.53
CA SER A 308 -12.87 -4.40 -18.33
C SER A 308 -13.75 -4.39 -17.06
N SER A 309 -13.91 -3.25 -16.41
CA SER A 309 -14.68 -3.13 -15.17
C SER A 309 -16.11 -2.69 -15.46
N THR A 310 -17.07 -3.23 -14.72
CA THR A 310 -18.43 -2.66 -14.71
C THR A 310 -18.44 -1.33 -13.95
N PRO A 311 -19.44 -0.44 -14.17
CA PRO A 311 -19.58 0.79 -13.38
C PRO A 311 -19.62 0.52 -11.86
N GLN A 312 -20.26 -0.56 -11.43
CA GLN A 312 -20.32 -0.97 -10.02
C GLN A 312 -18.95 -1.40 -9.51
N GLN A 313 -18.21 -2.20 -10.29
CA GLN A 313 -16.86 -2.62 -9.92
C GLN A 313 -15.91 -1.42 -9.84
N PHE A 314 -16.03 -0.47 -10.76
CA PHE A 314 -15.25 0.77 -10.74
C PHE A 314 -15.45 1.53 -9.41
N ILE A 315 -16.70 1.71 -8.98
CA ILE A 315 -17.01 2.41 -7.73
C ILE A 315 -16.45 1.65 -6.53
N VAL A 316 -16.71 0.34 -6.44
CA VAL A 316 -16.30 -0.47 -5.28
C VAL A 316 -14.78 -0.56 -5.17
N ASP A 317 -14.08 -0.83 -6.28
CA ASP A 317 -12.63 -0.99 -6.27
C ASP A 317 -11.92 0.31 -5.90
N ASN A 318 -12.34 1.45 -6.48
CA ASN A 318 -11.77 2.76 -6.14
C ASN A 318 -12.13 3.19 -4.71
N CYS A 319 -13.36 2.95 -4.25
CA CYS A 319 -13.78 3.27 -2.88
C CYS A 319 -12.98 2.47 -1.85
N LYS A 320 -12.87 1.15 -2.05
CA LYS A 320 -12.08 0.25 -1.19
C LYS A 320 -10.62 0.69 -1.14
N GLU A 321 -10.01 0.96 -2.29
CA GLU A 321 -8.61 1.39 -2.36
C GLU A 321 -8.38 2.71 -1.61
N LEU A 322 -9.25 3.71 -1.80
CA LEU A 322 -9.17 4.99 -1.10
C LEU A 322 -9.36 4.85 0.41
N CYS A 323 -10.29 4.00 0.85
CA CYS A 323 -10.50 3.73 2.28
C CYS A 323 -9.28 3.09 2.93
N ILE A 324 -8.67 2.10 2.27
CA ILE A 324 -7.46 1.43 2.76
C ILE A 324 -6.29 2.42 2.83
N VAL A 325 -6.00 3.10 1.73
CA VAL A 325 -4.84 4.01 1.64
C VAL A 325 -5.01 5.22 2.56
N GLY A 326 -6.20 5.80 2.61
CA GLY A 326 -6.51 6.97 3.42
C GLY A 326 -6.52 6.71 4.93
N MET A 327 -6.69 5.45 5.36
CA MET A 327 -6.58 5.05 6.76
C MET A 327 -5.14 4.68 7.12
N GLU A 328 -4.53 3.74 6.40
CA GLU A 328 -3.26 3.12 6.83
C GLU A 328 -2.07 4.06 6.68
N VAL A 329 -1.97 4.80 5.57
CA VAL A 329 -0.80 5.67 5.29
C VAL A 329 -0.69 6.81 6.31
N PRO A 330 -1.75 7.60 6.59
CA PRO A 330 -1.66 8.61 7.63
C PRO A 330 -1.52 8.00 9.03
N GLY A 331 -2.12 6.83 9.27
CA GLY A 331 -2.10 6.19 10.59
C GLY A 331 -0.70 5.76 10.99
N ILE A 332 -0.01 5.02 10.12
CA ILE A 332 1.37 4.62 10.38
C ILE A 332 2.30 5.84 10.47
N THR A 333 2.08 6.86 9.63
CA THR A 333 2.86 8.11 9.67
C THR A 333 2.72 8.82 11.02
N ALA A 334 1.50 8.87 11.57
CA ALA A 334 1.25 9.49 12.88
C ALA A 334 1.88 8.68 14.02
N ILE A 335 1.82 7.34 13.98
CA ILE A 335 2.45 6.47 14.99
C ILE A 335 3.97 6.69 15.02
N TRP A 336 4.63 6.64 13.85
CA TRP A 336 6.07 6.92 13.75
C TRP A 336 6.41 8.35 14.18
N GLY A 337 5.56 9.32 13.83
CA GLY A 337 5.71 10.71 14.26
C GLY A 337 5.67 10.86 15.78
N LEU A 338 4.71 10.21 16.46
CA LEU A 338 4.60 10.22 17.92
C LEU A 338 5.81 9.54 18.57
N MET A 339 6.22 8.39 18.05
CA MET A 339 7.40 7.66 18.55
C MET A 339 8.67 8.51 18.44
N LEU A 340 8.90 9.15 17.29
CA LEU A 340 10.07 10.00 17.08
C LEU A 340 10.05 11.25 17.96
N LEU A 341 8.88 11.87 18.16
CA LEU A 341 8.75 13.00 19.10
C LEU A 341 9.02 12.57 20.55
N ALA A 342 8.64 11.35 20.94
CA ALA A 342 8.93 10.82 22.27
C ALA A 342 10.43 10.56 22.48
N LEU A 343 11.13 10.10 21.43
CA LEU A 343 12.58 9.89 21.46
C LEU A 343 13.40 11.20 21.41
N HIS A 344 12.78 12.29 20.96
CA HIS A 344 13.43 13.59 20.75
C HIS A 344 12.68 14.74 21.45
N PRO A 345 12.78 14.86 22.79
CA PRO A 345 12.04 15.86 23.57
C PRO A 345 12.32 17.31 23.15
N GLU A 346 13.52 17.61 22.65
CA GLU A 346 13.89 18.93 22.12
C GLU A 346 13.00 19.33 20.93
N TRP A 347 12.66 18.38 20.07
CA TRP A 347 11.77 18.60 18.93
C TRP A 347 10.32 18.68 19.37
N GLN A 348 9.92 17.89 20.37
CA GLN A 348 8.59 18.00 20.99
C GLN A 348 8.38 19.38 21.63
N ALA A 349 9.37 19.90 22.36
CA ALA A 349 9.32 21.22 22.98
C ALA A 349 9.24 22.35 21.94
N ARG A 350 10.05 22.28 20.87
CA ARG A 350 10.00 23.24 19.76
C ARG A 350 8.64 23.25 19.07
N ALA A 351 8.09 22.07 18.75
CA ALA A 351 6.77 21.96 18.15
C ALA A 351 5.68 22.56 19.05
N ARG A 352 5.74 22.31 20.36
CA ARG A 352 4.80 22.91 21.33
C ARG A 352 4.93 24.43 21.39
N ALA A 353 6.15 24.96 21.43
CA ALA A 353 6.40 26.40 21.46
C ALA A 353 5.85 27.10 20.21
N GLU A 354 6.07 26.52 19.02
CA GLU A 354 5.53 27.05 17.77
C GLU A 354 4.00 27.04 17.74
N VAL A 355 3.36 25.96 18.20
CA VAL A 355 1.90 25.90 18.30
C VAL A 355 1.38 26.99 19.22
N LEU A 356 2.03 27.24 20.36
CA LEU A 356 1.64 28.31 21.28
C LEU A 356 1.81 29.71 20.66
N GLU A 357 2.91 29.95 19.94
CA GLU A 357 3.18 31.21 19.25
C GLU A 357 2.15 31.49 18.14
N VAL A 358 1.89 30.51 17.28
CA VAL A 358 1.01 30.68 16.11
C VAL A 358 -0.47 30.67 16.48
N CYS A 359 -0.87 29.81 17.42
CA CYS A 359 -2.28 29.69 17.79
C CYS A 359 -2.69 30.69 18.88
N GLY A 360 -1.77 31.12 19.75
CA GLY A 360 -2.07 32.08 20.82
C GLY A 360 -3.22 31.64 21.75
N GLY A 361 -3.38 30.33 21.95
CA GLY A 361 -4.50 29.73 22.71
C GLY A 361 -5.84 29.66 21.97
N GLN A 362 -5.91 30.11 20.71
CA GLN A 362 -7.10 30.01 19.87
C GLN A 362 -7.16 28.67 19.13
N ILE A 363 -8.36 28.30 18.68
CA ILE A 363 -8.58 27.11 17.85
C ILE A 363 -7.70 27.18 16.59
N LEU A 364 -7.08 26.04 16.25
CA LEU A 364 -6.31 25.85 15.02
C LEU A 364 -7.23 25.94 13.81
N ASP A 365 -6.82 26.67 12.78
CA ASP A 365 -7.48 26.73 11.48
C ASP A 365 -6.47 26.46 10.35
N ALA A 366 -6.97 26.32 9.12
CA ALA A 366 -6.13 26.00 7.96
C ALA A 366 -5.08 27.08 7.65
N GLU A 367 -5.33 28.35 7.97
CA GLU A 367 -4.41 29.45 7.72
C GLU A 367 -3.26 29.45 8.74
N LYS A 368 -3.58 29.30 10.03
CA LYS A 368 -2.62 29.16 11.13
C LYS A 368 -1.75 27.94 10.95
N LEU A 369 -2.33 26.80 10.55
CA LEU A 369 -1.57 25.61 10.20
C LEU A 369 -0.56 25.90 9.08
N GLY A 370 -0.92 26.75 8.10
CA GLY A 370 -0.06 27.25 7.03
C GLY A 370 1.16 28.04 7.52
N LYS A 371 1.09 28.68 8.69
CA LYS A 371 2.13 29.55 9.26
C LYS A 371 3.15 28.80 10.14
N MET A 372 2.89 27.55 10.51
CA MET A 372 3.82 26.71 11.27
C MET A 372 5.04 26.32 10.42
N LYS A 373 6.24 26.68 10.87
CA LYS A 373 7.55 26.57 10.20
C LYS A 373 8.32 25.29 10.53
N VAL A 374 8.09 24.64 11.68
CA VAL A 374 8.60 23.27 11.96
C VAL A 374 8.05 22.25 10.93
N ARG A 375 7.21 22.72 9.98
CA ARG A 375 6.90 22.05 8.72
C ARG A 375 8.06 21.89 7.73
N GLU A 376 9.07 22.76 7.67
CA GLU A 376 10.07 22.70 6.59
C GLU A 376 10.98 21.46 6.68
N GLU A 377 11.25 20.96 7.88
CA GLU A 377 11.98 19.69 8.06
C GLU A 377 11.09 18.43 8.01
N ARG A 378 9.76 18.59 7.84
CA ARG A 378 8.87 17.46 7.46
C ARG A 378 9.23 16.89 6.09
N TYR A 379 9.95 17.62 5.24
CA TYR A 379 10.46 17.03 4.01
C TYR A 379 11.44 15.89 4.29
N LEU A 380 12.26 15.98 5.33
CA LEU A 380 13.21 14.92 5.70
C LEU A 380 12.52 13.80 6.47
N LEU A 381 11.76 14.12 7.53
CA LEU A 381 11.06 13.10 8.33
C LEU A 381 9.93 12.44 7.52
N GLY A 382 9.18 13.23 6.76
CA GLY A 382 8.14 12.78 5.86
C GLY A 382 8.67 12.13 4.60
N GLN A 383 9.82 12.48 3.99
CA GLN A 383 10.37 11.65 2.91
C GLN A 383 10.99 10.36 3.43
N ASN A 384 11.56 10.35 4.63
CA ASN A 384 12.06 9.12 5.24
C ASN A 384 10.91 8.23 5.70
N ILE A 385 9.83 8.77 6.28
CA ILE A 385 8.63 8.03 6.68
C ILE A 385 7.70 7.73 5.51
N LEU A 386 7.53 8.59 4.51
CA LEU A 386 6.75 8.31 3.30
C LEU A 386 7.56 7.43 2.34
N GLY A 387 8.89 7.54 2.34
CA GLY A 387 9.83 6.60 1.73
C GLY A 387 9.80 5.25 2.45
N MET A 388 9.70 5.23 3.79
CA MET A 388 9.31 4.04 4.56
C MET A 388 7.96 3.58 4.06
N VAL A 389 6.86 4.32 4.15
CA VAL A 389 5.51 3.86 3.81
C VAL A 389 5.35 3.45 2.34
N LEU A 390 6.09 4.03 1.39
CA LEU A 390 6.07 3.60 -0.01
C LEU A 390 6.92 2.34 -0.22
N ASN A 391 8.09 2.21 0.42
CA ASN A 391 8.92 1.00 0.36
C ASN A 391 8.35 -0.14 1.22
N VAL A 392 7.80 0.19 2.39
CA VAL A 392 7.16 -0.63 3.42
C VAL A 392 5.74 -1.00 3.00
N ASN A 393 4.90 -0.17 2.37
CA ASN A 393 3.64 -0.69 1.80
C ASN A 393 3.88 -1.58 0.59
N PHE A 394 4.95 -1.35 -0.19
CA PHE A 394 5.35 -2.34 -1.20
C PHE A 394 5.82 -3.65 -0.54
N MET A 395 6.43 -3.60 0.65
CA MET A 395 7.04 -4.76 1.32
C MET A 395 6.19 -5.49 2.38
N ILE A 396 5.41 -4.81 3.22
CA ILE A 396 4.43 -5.38 4.15
C ILE A 396 3.38 -6.14 3.36
N LEU A 397 3.05 -5.66 2.16
CA LEU A 397 2.21 -6.43 1.26
C LEU A 397 2.98 -7.62 0.63
N SER A 398 4.30 -7.58 0.43
CA SER A 398 5.04 -8.64 -0.32
C SER A 398 5.92 -9.60 0.49
N VAL A 399 6.24 -9.40 1.77
CA VAL A 399 7.30 -10.19 2.45
C VAL A 399 7.10 -10.38 3.97
N LEU A 400 5.88 -10.40 4.49
CA LEU A 400 5.66 -10.92 5.85
C LEU A 400 4.75 -12.15 5.81
N PRO A 401 5.27 -13.38 5.95
CA PRO A 401 4.47 -14.41 6.61
C PRO A 401 4.13 -13.91 8.04
N PRO A 402 2.96 -14.23 8.58
CA PRO A 402 2.76 -14.10 10.02
C PRO A 402 3.78 -15.00 10.73
N VAL A 403 4.25 -14.54 11.89
CA VAL A 403 4.86 -15.42 12.88
C VAL A 403 3.92 -16.60 13.16
#